data_AF-X0Y211-F1
#
_entry.id   AF-X0Y211-F1
#
_cell.length_a   1.000
_cell.length_b   1.000
_cell.length_c   1.000
_cell.angle_alpha   90.00
_cell.angle_beta   90.00
_cell.angle_gamma   90.00
#
_symmetry.space_group_name_H-M   'P 1'
#
loop_
_entity.id
_entity.type
_entity.pdbx_description
1 polymer ?
#
loop_
_entity_poly.entity_id
_entity_poly.type
_entity_poly.pdbx_seq_one_letter_code
_entity_poly.pdbx_strand_id
1 'polypeptide(L)'
;MGCDHTDDYVWHEDGGDCDEATEVETTELNEAEATGGDVTGWVKSYYLDTWEFVTACFTEQGCQDYIDANVYNLDEPRIYVASAYRNCEFIAVREMLKAQPSKEDGLK
;
A
#
# COMPACT_ATOMS: atom_id res chain seq x y z
N MET A 1 7.22 26.57 -6.87
CA MET A 1 6.24 25.87 -7.71
C MET A 1 6.11 24.49 -7.10
N GLY A 2 5.05 24.23 -6.35
CA GLY A 2 4.87 22.97 -5.63
C GLY A 2 4.55 21.85 -6.61
N CYS A 3 5.28 20.75 -6.52
CA CYS A 3 5.00 19.53 -7.27
C CYS A 3 3.87 18.75 -6.57
N ASP A 4 2.62 19.10 -6.87
CA ASP A 4 1.40 18.39 -6.39
C ASP A 4 1.18 17.03 -7.10
N HIS A 5 2.24 16.37 -7.54
CA HIS A 5 2.17 15.15 -8.37
C HIS A 5 2.97 13.98 -7.79
N THR A 6 3.48 14.11 -6.58
CA THR A 6 4.35 13.14 -5.94
C THR A 6 4.05 13.15 -4.44
N ASP A 7 3.89 11.98 -3.84
CA ASP A 7 3.61 11.87 -2.40
C ASP A 7 4.90 12.06 -1.59
N ASP A 8 6.03 11.53 -2.10
CA ASP A 8 7.34 11.67 -1.47
C ASP A 8 8.50 11.47 -2.49
N TYR A 9 9.74 11.39 -2.00
CA TYR A 9 10.94 11.10 -2.77
C TYR A 9 11.99 10.30 -1.98
N VAL A 10 12.89 9.65 -2.71
CA VAL A 10 14.05 8.94 -2.15
C VAL A 10 15.31 9.29 -2.93
N TRP A 11 16.43 9.40 -2.21
CA TRP A 11 17.77 9.46 -2.80
C TRP A 11 18.35 8.05 -2.85
N HIS A 12 18.96 7.68 -3.97
CA HIS A 12 19.67 6.40 -4.13
C HIS A 12 20.91 6.58 -5.01
N GLU A 13 21.86 5.67 -4.92
CA GLU A 13 23.11 5.75 -5.70
C GLU A 13 22.86 5.68 -7.22
N ASP A 14 23.57 6.52 -7.99
CA ASP A 14 23.54 6.56 -9.45
C ASP A 14 24.37 5.41 -10.04
N GLY A 15 23.74 4.24 -10.14
CA GLY A 15 24.32 3.02 -10.69
C GLY A 15 25.11 2.21 -9.65
N GLY A 16 24.88 0.90 -9.63
CA GLY A 16 25.38 0.00 -8.59
C GLY A 16 24.25 -0.88 -8.06
N ASP A 17 24.24 -1.13 -6.75
CA ASP A 17 23.21 -1.91 -6.06
C ASP A 17 21.94 -1.08 -5.74
N CYS A 18 21.93 0.22 -6.11
CA CYS A 18 20.82 1.16 -5.90
C CYS A 18 20.40 1.30 -4.43
N ASP A 19 21.38 1.33 -3.51
CA ASP A 19 21.11 1.50 -2.10
C ASP A 19 20.46 2.87 -1.82
N GLU A 20 19.40 2.83 -1.01
CA GLU A 20 18.69 4.03 -0.57
C GLU A 20 19.50 4.78 0.48
N ALA A 21 19.54 6.12 0.35
CA ALA A 21 20.18 6.99 1.32
C ALA A 21 19.51 6.86 2.68
N THR A 22 20.31 6.80 3.74
CA THR A 22 19.78 6.90 5.10
C THR A 22 19.13 8.26 5.35
N GLU A 23 18.36 8.40 6.44
CA GLU A 23 17.71 9.69 6.79
C GLU A 23 18.73 10.85 6.94
N VAL A 24 19.92 10.55 7.48
CA VAL A 24 20.99 11.54 7.66
C VAL A 24 21.55 11.96 6.31
N GLU A 25 21.89 11.00 5.44
CA GLU A 25 22.40 11.27 4.09
C GLU A 25 21.37 12.02 3.25
N THR A 26 20.10 11.65 3.35
CA THR A 26 18.99 12.35 2.70
C THR A 26 18.95 13.82 3.11
N THR A 27 19.17 14.12 4.40
CA THR A 27 19.21 15.50 4.88
C THR A 27 20.40 16.26 4.30
N GLU A 28 21.59 15.68 4.32
CA GLU A 28 22.81 16.29 3.77
C GLU A 28 22.70 16.52 2.25
N LEU A 29 22.15 15.55 1.51
CA LEU A 29 21.92 15.66 0.06
C LEU A 29 20.89 16.73 -0.28
N ASN A 30 19.83 16.86 0.53
CA ASN A 30 18.85 17.93 0.35
C ASN A 30 19.47 19.33 0.60
N GLU A 31 20.35 19.46 1.60
CA GLU A 31 21.08 20.71 1.85
C GLU A 31 22.08 21.02 0.72
N ALA A 32 22.80 20.00 0.24
CA ALA A 32 23.71 20.11 -0.91
C ALA A 32 22.95 20.56 -2.16
N GLU A 33 21.83 19.91 -2.50
CA GLU A 33 20.98 20.31 -3.64
C GLU A 33 20.50 21.77 -3.50
N ALA A 34 20.02 22.17 -2.31
CA ALA A 34 19.50 23.51 -2.07
C ALA A 34 20.57 24.61 -2.15
N THR A 35 21.82 24.27 -1.81
CA THR A 35 22.96 25.21 -1.85
C THR A 35 23.75 25.15 -3.16
N GLY A 36 23.38 24.25 -4.09
CA GLY A 36 24.12 24.02 -5.33
C GLY A 36 25.45 23.29 -5.12
N GLY A 37 25.56 22.53 -4.02
CA GLY A 37 26.65 21.63 -3.70
C GLY A 37 26.70 20.39 -4.60
N ASP A 38 27.67 19.53 -4.32
CA ASP A 38 27.89 18.31 -5.10
C ASP A 38 26.96 17.18 -4.64
N VAL A 39 26.16 16.67 -5.57
CA VAL A 39 25.30 15.47 -5.39
C VAL A 39 25.67 14.39 -6.41
N THR A 40 26.86 14.47 -7.01
CA THR A 40 27.32 13.52 -8.02
C THR A 40 27.34 12.11 -7.45
N GLY A 41 26.75 11.17 -8.18
CA GLY A 41 26.63 9.77 -7.74
C GLY A 41 25.32 9.48 -6.98
N TRP A 42 24.42 10.45 -6.84
CA TRP A 42 23.10 10.25 -6.25
C TRP A 42 21.99 10.69 -7.22
N VAL A 43 20.90 9.92 -7.26
CA VAL A 43 19.69 10.21 -8.01
C VAL A 43 18.53 10.42 -7.04
N LYS A 44 17.82 11.54 -7.20
CA LYS A 44 16.56 11.81 -6.50
C LYS A 44 15.40 11.32 -7.33
N SER A 45 14.68 10.33 -6.83
CA SER A 45 13.46 9.82 -7.47
C SER A 45 12.24 10.15 -6.64
N TYR A 46 11.19 10.62 -7.32
CA TYR A 46 9.92 10.96 -6.71
C TYR A 46 8.90 9.87 -7.03
N TYR A 47 8.02 9.56 -6.08
CA TYR A 47 7.03 8.50 -6.24
C TYR A 47 5.64 8.90 -5.75
N LEU A 48 4.66 8.08 -6.13
CA LEU A 48 3.26 8.17 -5.71
C LEU A 48 2.86 6.84 -5.08
N ASP A 49 2.36 6.89 -3.85
CA ASP A 49 1.85 5.72 -3.15
C ASP A 49 0.35 5.57 -3.45
N THR A 50 0.05 4.70 -4.42
CA THR A 50 -1.32 4.45 -4.84
C THR A 50 -1.84 3.13 -4.30
N TRP A 51 -3.00 3.17 -3.65
CA TRP A 51 -3.72 1.96 -3.24
C TRP A 51 -4.34 1.27 -4.46
N GLU A 52 -3.96 0.02 -4.70
CA GLU A 52 -4.54 -0.83 -5.73
C GLU A 52 -5.74 -1.62 -5.20
N PHE A 53 -6.81 -1.69 -6.00
CA PHE A 53 -7.92 -2.59 -5.71
C PHE A 53 -7.53 -4.03 -6.08
N VAL A 54 -7.37 -4.89 -5.07
CA VAL A 54 -7.04 -6.31 -5.28
C VAL A 54 -8.28 -7.18 -5.40
N THR A 55 -9.19 -7.10 -4.42
CA THR A 55 -10.40 -7.94 -4.38
C THR A 55 -11.48 -7.33 -3.49
N ALA A 56 -12.70 -7.85 -3.62
CA ALA A 56 -13.83 -7.49 -2.76
C ALA A 56 -14.43 -8.73 -2.09
N CYS A 57 -14.57 -8.68 -0.77
CA CYS A 57 -15.36 -9.64 -0.01
C CYS A 57 -16.60 -8.96 0.58
N PHE A 58 -17.68 -9.72 0.76
CA PHE A 58 -18.93 -9.20 1.30
C PHE A 58 -18.93 -9.04 2.83
N THR A 59 -17.95 -9.64 3.52
CA THR A 59 -17.77 -9.59 4.96
C THR A 59 -16.33 -9.23 5.29
N GLU A 60 -16.14 -8.57 6.44
CA GLU A 60 -14.82 -8.23 6.97
C GLU A 60 -13.98 -9.49 7.22
N GLN A 61 -14.58 -10.53 7.83
CA GLN A 61 -13.92 -11.82 8.03
C GLN A 61 -13.46 -12.45 6.70
N GLY A 62 -14.26 -12.34 5.62
CA GLY A 62 -13.86 -12.84 4.31
C GLY A 62 -12.63 -12.10 3.75
N CYS A 63 -12.53 -10.79 3.99
CA CYS A 63 -11.32 -10.04 3.64
C CYS A 63 -10.12 -10.49 4.49
N GLN A 64 -10.30 -10.68 5.81
CA GLN A 64 -9.22 -11.13 6.68
C GLN A 64 -8.71 -12.52 6.30
N ASP A 65 -9.62 -13.47 6.06
CA ASP A 65 -9.30 -14.81 5.56
C ASP A 65 -8.48 -14.75 4.25
N TYR A 66 -8.80 -13.81 3.36
CA TYR A 66 -8.07 -13.63 2.11
C TYR A 66 -6.66 -13.10 2.35
N ILE A 67 -6.52 -12.09 3.22
CA ILE A 67 -5.23 -11.50 3.60
C ILE A 67 -4.34 -12.57 4.23
N ASP A 68 -4.86 -13.31 5.20
CA ASP A 68 -4.10 -14.34 5.92
C ASP A 68 -3.60 -15.45 4.97
N ALA A 69 -4.42 -15.82 3.98
CA ALA A 69 -4.04 -16.81 2.97
C ALA A 69 -3.02 -16.29 1.94
N ASN A 70 -2.89 -14.97 1.77
CA ASN A 70 -2.07 -14.33 0.73
C ASN A 70 -1.03 -13.36 1.30
N VAL A 71 -0.68 -13.45 2.58
CA VAL A 71 0.20 -12.48 3.26
C VAL A 71 1.55 -12.29 2.55
N TYR A 72 2.08 -13.35 1.92
CA TYR A 72 3.35 -13.28 1.20
C TYR A 72 3.27 -12.56 -0.16
N ASN A 73 2.06 -12.33 -0.67
CA ASN A 73 1.80 -11.70 -1.97
C ASN A 73 1.25 -10.28 -1.85
N LEU A 74 1.03 -9.81 -0.63
CA LEU A 74 0.42 -8.52 -0.33
C LEU A 74 1.40 -7.68 0.47
N ASP A 75 1.53 -6.42 0.11
CA ASP A 75 2.28 -5.43 0.87
C ASP A 75 1.29 -4.48 1.55
N GLU A 76 1.43 -4.32 2.86
CA GLU A 76 0.55 -3.54 3.74
C GLU A 76 -0.97 -3.56 3.39
N PRO A 77 -1.62 -4.73 3.28
CA PRO A 77 -3.01 -4.80 2.84
C PRO A 77 -3.97 -4.12 3.81
N ARG A 78 -4.98 -3.43 3.27
CA ARG A 78 -6.02 -2.72 4.05
C ARG A 78 -7.42 -3.15 3.62
N ILE A 79 -8.33 -3.21 4.58
CA ILE A 79 -9.76 -3.47 4.32
C ILE A 79 -10.49 -2.14 4.20
N TYR A 80 -11.01 -1.85 3.02
CA TYR A 80 -11.85 -0.67 2.77
C TYR A 80 -13.33 -1.06 2.64
N VAL A 81 -14.21 -0.30 3.30
CA VAL A 81 -15.66 -0.52 3.20
C VAL A 81 -16.23 0.34 2.07
N ALA A 82 -16.50 -0.29 0.94
CA ALA A 82 -17.29 0.31 -0.13
C ALA A 82 -18.78 0.00 0.08
N SER A 83 -19.61 1.02 0.31
CA SER A 83 -21.06 0.82 0.27
C SER A 83 -21.49 0.73 -1.19
N ALA A 84 -21.91 -0.45 -1.65
CA ALA A 84 -22.52 -0.67 -2.97
C ALA A 84 -23.95 -0.05 -3.06
N TYR A 85 -24.11 1.17 -2.52
CA TYR A 85 -25.37 1.92 -2.42
C TYR A 85 -26.54 1.15 -1.79
N ARG A 86 -26.27 0.16 -0.92
CA ARG A 86 -27.31 -0.67 -0.27
C ARG A 86 -28.34 -1.24 -1.26
N ASN A 87 -27.91 -1.62 -2.46
CA ASN A 87 -28.79 -2.36 -3.37
C ASN A 87 -29.28 -3.65 -2.65
N CYS A 88 -30.56 -3.98 -2.83
CA CYS A 88 -31.21 -5.12 -2.18
C CYS A 88 -30.49 -6.46 -2.43
N GLU A 89 -29.90 -6.65 -3.62
CA GLU A 89 -29.16 -7.86 -3.98
C GLU A 89 -27.86 -7.99 -3.17
N PHE A 90 -27.11 -6.90 -3.04
CA PHE A 90 -25.88 -6.86 -2.23
C PHE A 90 -26.15 -7.10 -0.75
N ILE A 91 -27.28 -6.59 -0.23
CA ILE A 91 -27.72 -6.88 1.15
C ILE A 91 -28.04 -8.36 1.30
N ALA A 92 -28.81 -8.95 0.38
CA ALA A 92 -29.20 -10.34 0.45
C ALA A 92 -27.98 -11.30 0.43
N VAL A 93 -27.02 -11.05 -0.46
CA VAL A 93 -25.78 -11.86 -0.54
C VAL A 93 -24.96 -11.74 0.74
N ARG A 94 -24.81 -10.52 1.29
CA ARG A 94 -24.06 -10.32 2.54
C ARG A 94 -24.69 -11.05 3.73
N GLU A 95 -26.01 -10.94 3.89
CA GLU A 95 -26.69 -11.61 5.01
C GLU A 95 -26.66 -13.14 4.85
N MET A 96 -26.75 -13.66 3.62
CA MET A 96 -26.53 -15.08 3.34
C MET A 96 -25.13 -15.54 3.75
N LEU A 97 -24.09 -14.78 3.40
CA LEU A 97 -22.70 -15.13 3.71
C LEU A 97 -22.38 -15.04 5.21
N LYS A 98 -22.95 -14.06 5.92
CA LYS A 98 -22.82 -13.97 7.38
C LYS A 98 -23.46 -15.13 8.13
N ALA A 99 -24.49 -15.75 7.56
CA ALA A 99 -25.17 -16.88 8.17
C ALA A 99 -24.39 -18.21 7.99
N GLN A 100 -23.30 -18.22 7.22
CA GLN A 100 -22.46 -19.41 7.09
C GLN A 100 -21.61 -19.61 8.36
N PRO A 101 -21.42 -20.86 8.81
CA PRO A 101 -20.54 -21.16 9.93
C PRO A 101 -19.09 -20.76 9.58
N SER A 102 -18.33 -20.28 10.58
CA SER A 102 -16.92 -19.97 10.37
C SER A 102 -16.15 -21.26 10.08
N LYS A 103 -15.02 -21.15 9.36
CA LYS A 103 -14.19 -22.33 9.01
C LYS A 103 -13.73 -23.13 10.25
N GLU A 104 -13.73 -22.52 11.43
CA GLU A 104 -13.38 -23.18 12.69
C GLU A 104 -14.44 -24.18 13.19
N ASP A 105 -15.69 -24.07 12.74
CA ASP A 105 -16.78 -24.97 13.16
C ASP A 105 -16.83 -26.29 12.36
N GLY A 106 -15.99 -26.43 11.33
CA GLY A 106 -15.95 -27.58 10.42
C GLY A 106 -14.88 -28.62 10.71
N LEU A 107 -14.00 -28.40 11.70
CA LEU A 107 -12.97 -29.37 12.08
C LEU A 107 -13.46 -30.21 13.27
N LYS A 108 -14.24 -31.26 12.96
CA LYS A 108 -14.48 -32.40 13.84
C LYS A 108 -14.13 -33.68 13.10
#